data_AF-A0A4R4EYV6-F1
#
_entry.id   AF-A0A4R4EYV6-F1
#
_cell.length_a   1.000
_cell.length_b   1.000
_cell.length_c   1.000
_cell.angle_alpha   90.00
_cell.angle_beta   90.00
_cell.angle_gamma   90.00
#
_symmetry.space_group_name_H-M   'P 1'
#
loop_
_entity.id
_entity.type
_entity.pdbx_description
1 polymer ?
#
loop_
_entity_poly.entity_id
_entity_poly.type
_entity_poly.pdbx_seq_one_letter_code
_entity_poly.pdbx_strand_id
1 'polypeptide(L)'
;MPLSSLSQQSSGSPGAACSSISSGEADALAPQVEPANAERLERAQACLDAGDTERARQLLSEVESSDDATARSVASRMRQGLG
;
A
#
# COMPACT_ATOMS: atom_id res chain seq x y z
N MET A 1 21.63 42.99 45.95
CA MET A 1 20.81 41.76 45.96
C MET A 1 19.41 42.13 46.43
N PRO A 2 18.45 42.32 45.52
CA PRO A 2 17.26 41.48 45.58
C PRO A 2 16.92 40.81 44.24
N LEU A 3 16.57 39.54 44.35
CA LEU A 3 16.04 38.68 43.30
C LEU A 3 14.54 38.96 43.19
N SER A 4 14.11 39.62 42.12
CA SER A 4 12.68 39.81 41.82
C SER A 4 12.36 39.29 40.42
N SER A 5 11.85 38.06 40.44
CA SER A 5 10.73 37.54 39.67
C SER A 5 10.29 38.34 38.44
N LEU A 6 10.53 37.77 37.27
CA LEU A 6 9.57 37.87 36.18
C LEU A 6 9.22 36.46 35.71
N SER A 7 8.09 35.97 36.24
CA SER A 7 7.27 34.96 35.60
C SER A 7 6.71 35.55 34.30
N GLN A 8 7.08 34.97 33.18
CA GLN A 8 6.33 34.98 31.93
C GLN A 8 6.64 33.66 31.24
N GLN A 9 5.72 32.69 31.35
CA GLN A 9 4.69 32.49 30.34
C GLN A 9 5.27 31.88 29.05
N SER A 10 5.20 30.57 28.96
CA SER A 10 4.67 29.94 27.75
C SER A 10 4.33 28.50 28.03
N SER A 11 3.04 28.31 28.26
CA SER A 11 2.26 27.13 27.88
C SER A 11 2.74 26.58 26.54
N GLY A 12 3.59 25.56 26.59
CA GLY A 12 3.97 24.74 25.45
C GLY A 12 3.39 23.34 25.64
N SER A 13 2.07 23.22 25.50
CA SER A 13 1.50 21.93 25.10
C SER A 13 1.77 21.77 23.60
N PRO A 14 2.46 20.70 23.23
CA PRO A 14 2.01 19.94 22.08
C PRO A 14 1.59 18.57 22.57
N GLY A 15 0.28 18.37 22.65
CA GLY A 15 -0.26 17.05 22.38
C GLY A 15 0.15 16.67 20.96
N ALA A 16 1.17 15.83 20.83
CA ALA A 16 1.39 15.01 19.65
C ALA A 16 1.07 13.57 20.07
N ALA A 17 -0.21 13.34 20.27
CA ALA A 17 -0.76 12.01 20.10
C ALA A 17 -0.64 11.63 18.62
N CYS A 18 -0.34 10.36 18.38
CA CYS A 18 -0.59 9.60 17.16
C CYS A 18 0.13 10.05 15.89
N SER A 19 1.16 9.29 15.47
CA SER A 19 1.41 8.99 14.05
C SER A 19 2.54 7.99 13.91
N SER A 20 2.26 6.69 14.09
CA SER A 20 3.10 5.60 13.54
C SER A 20 2.35 4.27 13.60
N ILE A 21 1.19 4.21 12.96
CA ILE A 21 0.76 3.03 12.20
C ILE A 21 -0.15 3.52 11.07
N SER A 22 0.46 3.85 9.94
CA SER A 22 -0.26 3.94 8.68
C SER A 22 -0.03 2.61 7.96
N SER A 23 -0.68 1.56 8.44
CA SER A 23 -0.77 0.28 7.72
C SER A 23 -2.16 -0.28 7.95
N GLY A 24 -2.96 -0.24 6.89
CA GLY A 24 -4.29 -0.82 6.86
C GLY A 24 -5.34 0.20 7.27
N GLU A 25 -5.81 0.97 6.30
CA GLU A 25 -7.23 1.17 6.00
C GLU A 25 -7.30 2.03 4.73
N ALA A 26 -6.82 1.46 3.63
CA ALA A 26 -7.37 1.78 2.32
C ALA A 26 -8.49 0.76 2.06
N ASP A 27 -9.47 0.71 2.98
CA ASP A 27 -10.71 -0.04 2.83
C ASP A 27 -11.62 0.80 1.92
N ALA A 28 -11.51 0.59 0.61
CA ALA A 28 -12.18 -0.46 -0.16
C ALA A 28 -13.55 -0.03 -0.71
N LEU A 29 -13.52 1.01 -1.54
CA LEU A 29 -14.36 1.02 -2.75
C LEU A 29 -13.61 0.40 -3.96
N ALA A 30 -12.41 -0.12 -3.75
CA ALA A 30 -11.67 -0.88 -4.74
C ALA A 30 -12.24 -2.31 -4.83
N PRO A 31 -12.20 -2.96 -6.01
CA PRO A 31 -12.59 -4.36 -6.15
C PRO A 31 -11.92 -5.18 -5.06
N GLN A 32 -12.70 -6.00 -4.33
CA GLN A 32 -12.29 -6.77 -3.15
C GLN A 32 -11.21 -7.81 -3.51
N VAL A 33 -10.01 -7.31 -3.77
CA VAL A 33 -8.79 -8.07 -3.96
C VAL A 33 -8.07 -8.03 -2.64
N GLU A 34 -7.75 -9.19 -2.10
CA GLU A 34 -6.86 -9.35 -0.94
C GLU A 34 -5.65 -8.41 -1.11
N PRO A 35 -5.30 -7.59 -0.09
CA PRO A 35 -4.27 -6.56 -0.23
C PRO A 35 -2.91 -7.15 -0.64
N ALA A 36 -2.61 -8.39 -0.23
CA ALA A 36 -1.41 -9.12 -0.66
C ALA A 36 -1.42 -9.48 -2.15
N ASN A 37 -2.59 -9.67 -2.75
CA ASN A 37 -2.75 -9.91 -4.18
C ASN A 37 -2.76 -8.60 -4.98
N ALA A 38 -3.31 -7.52 -4.42
CA ALA A 38 -3.27 -6.18 -5.02
C ALA A 38 -1.82 -5.71 -5.22
N GLU A 39 -0.98 -5.83 -4.19
CA GLU A 39 0.45 -5.47 -4.28
C GLU A 39 1.18 -6.30 -5.34
N ARG A 40 0.85 -7.60 -5.46
CA ARG A 40 1.43 -8.47 -6.50
C ARG A 40 0.99 -8.07 -7.90
N LEU A 41 -0.27 -7.71 -8.10
CA LEU A 41 -0.80 -7.24 -9.38
C LEU A 41 -0.15 -5.91 -9.78
N GLU A 42 0.04 -4.98 -8.83
CA GLU A 42 0.75 -3.72 -9.08
C GLU A 42 2.21 -3.96 -9.48
N ARG A 43 2.91 -4.87 -8.79
CA ARG A 43 4.28 -5.27 -9.17
C ARG A 43 4.33 -5.95 -10.52
N ALA A 44 3.35 -6.80 -10.84
CA ALA A 44 3.25 -7.44 -12.14
C ALA A 44 3.06 -6.40 -13.25
N GLN A 45 2.17 -5.43 -13.03
CA GLN A 45 1.93 -4.31 -13.95
C GLN A 45 3.23 -3.52 -14.16
N ALA A 46 3.93 -3.15 -13.09
CA ALA A 46 5.22 -2.45 -13.20
C ALA A 46 6.29 -3.26 -13.97
N CYS A 47 6.30 -4.59 -13.83
CA CYS A 47 7.18 -5.45 -14.63
C CYS A 47 6.82 -5.41 -16.12
N LEU A 48 5.52 -5.38 -16.46
CA LEU A 48 5.06 -5.24 -17.84
C LEU A 48 5.44 -3.89 -18.45
N ASP A 49 5.25 -2.80 -17.70
CA ASP A 49 5.66 -1.46 -18.10
C ASP A 49 7.18 -1.37 -18.29
N ALA A 50 7.97 -2.14 -17.52
CA ALA A 50 9.42 -2.26 -17.70
C ALA A 50 9.84 -3.21 -18.84
N GLY A 51 8.89 -3.92 -19.48
CA GLY A 51 9.15 -4.91 -20.52
C GLY A 51 9.59 -6.29 -20.02
N ASP A 52 9.60 -6.50 -18.69
CA ASP A 52 9.94 -7.78 -18.06
C ASP A 52 8.71 -8.68 -17.95
N THR A 53 8.31 -9.23 -19.10
CA THR A 53 7.13 -10.11 -19.20
C THR A 53 7.31 -11.44 -18.48
N GLU A 54 8.55 -11.92 -18.31
CA GLU A 54 8.87 -13.15 -17.57
C GLU A 54 8.54 -13.00 -16.08
N ARG A 55 9.02 -11.92 -15.45
CA ARG A 55 8.69 -11.64 -14.04
C ARG A 55 7.21 -11.34 -13.85
N ALA A 56 6.60 -10.60 -14.76
CA ALA A 56 5.17 -10.36 -14.70
C ALA A 56 4.38 -11.68 -14.76
N ARG A 57 4.71 -12.61 -15.68
CA ARG A 57 4.03 -13.92 -15.75
C ARG A 57 4.18 -14.75 -14.48
N GLN A 58 5.34 -14.70 -13.82
CA GLN A 58 5.55 -15.39 -12.54
C GLN A 58 4.64 -14.81 -11.45
N LEU A 59 4.63 -13.48 -11.29
CA LEU A 59 3.78 -12.79 -10.33
C LEU A 59 2.29 -13.02 -10.60
N LEU A 60 1.88 -12.98 -11.87
CA LEU A 60 0.51 -13.27 -12.27
C LEU A 60 0.12 -14.74 -12.00
N SER A 61 1.04 -15.70 -12.17
CA SER A 61 0.78 -17.12 -11.84
C SER A 61 0.61 -17.35 -10.34
N GLU A 62 1.36 -16.61 -9.50
CA GLU A 62 1.19 -16.64 -8.05
C GLU A 62 -0.18 -16.09 -7.62
N VAL A 63 -0.63 -14.99 -8.25
CA VAL A 63 -1.97 -14.44 -8.03
C VAL A 63 -3.06 -15.37 -8.55
N GLU A 64 -2.83 -16.03 -9.70
CA GLU A 64 -3.73 -17.04 -10.27
C GLU A 64 -3.92 -18.26 -9.35
N SER A 65 -2.90 -18.56 -8.54
CA SER A 65 -2.92 -19.65 -7.56
C SER A 65 -3.54 -19.26 -6.21
N SER A 66 -3.90 -17.98 -6.02
CA SER A 66 -4.57 -17.51 -4.81
C SER A 66 -6.08 -17.76 -4.88
N ASP A 67 -6.74 -17.94 -3.72
CA ASP A 67 -8.19 -18.16 -3.62
C ASP A 67 -9.04 -16.91 -3.97
N ASP A 68 -8.40 -15.79 -4.29
CA ASP A 68 -9.06 -14.53 -4.63
C ASP A 68 -9.57 -14.51 -6.09
N ALA A 69 -10.87 -14.71 -6.29
CA ALA A 69 -11.48 -14.72 -7.61
C ALA A 69 -11.32 -13.40 -8.40
N THR A 70 -11.27 -12.27 -7.68
CA THR A 70 -11.13 -10.95 -8.27
C THR A 70 -9.71 -10.77 -8.81
N ALA A 71 -8.71 -11.12 -8.00
CA ALA A 71 -7.31 -11.04 -8.34
C ALA A 71 -6.96 -11.97 -9.51
N ARG A 72 -7.49 -13.20 -9.51
CA ARG A 72 -7.36 -14.14 -10.62
C ARG A 72 -7.91 -13.57 -11.92
N SER A 73 -9.08 -12.93 -11.87
CA SER A 73 -9.69 -12.32 -13.06
C SER A 73 -8.84 -11.18 -13.64
N VAL A 74 -8.28 -10.33 -12.78
CA VAL A 74 -7.36 -9.26 -13.19
C VAL A 74 -6.07 -9.85 -13.75
N ALA A 75 -5.50 -10.85 -13.07
CA ALA A 75 -4.27 -11.50 -13.50
C ALA A 75 -4.43 -12.17 -14.86
N SER A 76 -5.50 -12.95 -15.07
CA SER A 76 -5.78 -13.58 -16.35
C SER A 76 -6.00 -12.56 -17.48
N ARG A 77 -6.59 -11.38 -17.19
CA ARG A 77 -6.74 -10.30 -18.18
C ARG A 77 -5.39 -9.68 -18.56
N MET A 78 -4.55 -9.36 -17.57
CA MET A 78 -3.21 -8.82 -17.82
C MET A 78 -2.39 -9.79 -18.65
N ARG A 79 -2.43 -11.09 -18.31
CA ARG A 79 -1.70 -12.14 -19.00
C ARG A 79 -2.17 -12.37 -20.45
N GLN A 80 -3.46 -12.21 -20.73
CA GLN A 80 -4.01 -12.24 -22.09
C GLN A 80 -3.51 -11.06 -22.95
N GLY A 81 -3.22 -9.91 -22.36
CA GLY A 81 -2.63 -8.76 -23.07
C GLY A 81 -1.16 -8.96 -23.46
N LEU A 82 -0.50 -10.01 -22.98
CA LEU A 82 0.90 -10.36 -23.30
C LEU A 82 1.04 -11.40 -24.42
N GLY A 83 -0.09 -11.87 -24.97
CA GLY A 83 -0.17 -12.90 -26.00
C GLY A 83 -0.31 -12.30 -27.39
#